data_AF-A0A382BRD1-F1
#
_entry.id   AF-A0A382BRD1-F1
#
_cell.length_a   1.000
_cell.length_b   1.000
_cell.length_c   1.000
_cell.angle_alpha   90.00
_cell.angle_beta   90.00
_cell.angle_gamma   90.00
#
_symmetry.space_group_name_H-M   'P 1'
#
loop_
_entity.id
_entity.type
_entity.pdbx_description
1 polymer ?
#
loop_
_entity_poly.entity_id
_entity_poly.type
_entity_poly.pdbx_seq_one_letter_code
_entity_poly.pdbx_strand_id
1 'polypeptide(L)'
;MFKRVKRFIPVKLWNTARRLKRKIEFEYIKSDGSISKKRLIKEFNSIGLKKGDLLFVHSSLRSIGFVDNGPISVIEAIMDVIGPTGTLAFPTFSIDKTMENTLNNKEYIFDPKTTPSTVGKITEVFRKLPDVKRSVHPTHSVAALGPLAEKLTNTHLDDGTNFGESSPLG
;
A
#
# COMPACT_ATOMS: atom_id res chain seq x y z
N MET A 1 25.60 6.27 19.05
CA MET A 1 26.68 7.19 18.62
C MET A 1 26.46 7.87 17.25
N PHE A 2 25.53 7.44 16.38
CA PHE A 2 25.34 8.02 15.02
C PHE A 2 24.31 9.17 14.87
N LYS A 3 23.56 9.56 15.92
CA LYS A 3 22.49 10.57 15.78
C LYS A 3 23.00 12.02 15.66
N ARG A 4 24.24 12.33 16.07
CA ARG A 4 24.77 13.72 16.12
C ARG A 4 25.46 14.23 14.84
N VAL A 5 25.84 13.35 13.91
CA VAL A 5 26.61 13.74 12.70
C VAL A 5 25.71 14.24 11.55
N LYS A 6 24.40 13.94 11.59
CA LYS A 6 23.45 14.31 10.52
C LYS A 6 23.28 15.83 10.33
N ARG A 7 23.64 16.65 11.32
CA ARG A 7 23.36 18.11 11.32
C ARG A 7 24.28 18.92 10.40
N PHE A 8 25.41 18.36 9.97
CA PHE A 8 26.41 19.07 9.16
C PHE A 8 26.58 18.52 7.73
N ILE A 9 25.81 17.49 7.35
CA ILE A 9 25.88 16.92 6.00
C ILE A 9 24.86 17.65 5.11
N PRO A 10 25.27 18.26 3.99
CA PRO A 10 24.34 18.89 3.06
C PRO A 10 23.25 17.89 2.63
N VAL A 11 21.99 18.32 2.64
CA VAL A 11 20.82 17.45 2.36
C VAL A 11 20.98 16.68 1.04
N LYS A 12 21.58 17.31 0.02
CA LYS A 12 21.87 16.69 -1.28
C LYS A 12 22.85 15.51 -1.15
N LEU A 13 23.97 15.70 -0.43
CA LEU A 13 24.96 14.65 -0.17
C LEU A 13 24.37 13.51 0.67
N TRP A 14 23.59 13.83 1.70
CA TRP A 14 22.86 12.85 2.50
C TRP A 14 21.89 12.01 1.66
N ASN A 15 21.11 12.66 0.80
CA ASN A 15 20.17 11.98 -0.09
C ASN A 15 20.86 11.08 -1.11
N THR A 16 22.00 11.51 -1.67
CA THR A 16 22.82 10.69 -2.58
C THR A 16 23.38 9.46 -1.88
N ALA A 17 24.01 9.64 -0.70
CA ALA A 17 24.51 8.52 0.10
C ALA A 17 23.38 7.54 0.48
N ARG A 18 22.21 8.05 0.86
CA ARG A 18 21.03 7.23 1.16
C ARG A 18 20.53 6.45 -0.06
N ARG A 19 20.57 7.04 -1.26
CA ARG A 19 20.20 6.36 -2.52
C ARG A 19 21.21 5.25 -2.86
N LEU A 20 22.50 5.51 -2.74
CA LEU A 20 23.56 4.51 -2.96
C LEU A 20 23.42 3.33 -2.01
N LYS A 21 23.29 3.61 -0.70
CA LYS A 21 23.06 2.58 0.32
C LYS A 21 21.84 1.72 -0.02
N ARG A 22 20.72 2.35 -0.41
CA ARG A 22 19.50 1.63 -0.83
C ARG A 22 19.71 0.75 -2.06
N LYS A 23 20.49 1.20 -3.03
CA LYS A 23 20.80 0.41 -4.24
C LYS A 23 21.62 -0.83 -3.85
N ILE A 24 22.66 -0.66 -3.04
CA ILE A 24 23.49 -1.76 -2.56
C ILE A 24 22.66 -2.77 -1.74
N GLU A 25 21.85 -2.29 -0.80
CA GLU A 25 20.95 -3.15 -0.02
C GLU A 25 19.97 -3.92 -0.91
N PHE A 26 19.46 -3.30 -1.98
CA PHE A 26 18.55 -3.96 -2.90
C PHE A 26 19.24 -5.05 -3.73
N GLU A 27 20.45 -4.79 -4.24
CA GLU A 27 21.25 -5.82 -4.93
C GLU A 27 21.57 -6.99 -4.00
N TYR A 28 21.87 -6.72 -2.72
CA TYR A 28 22.08 -7.77 -1.72
C TYR A 28 20.80 -8.60 -1.48
N ILE A 29 19.65 -7.95 -1.27
CA ILE A 29 18.35 -8.63 -1.13
C ILE A 29 18.04 -9.49 -2.35
N LYS A 30 18.37 -9.02 -3.56
CA LYS A 30 18.19 -9.78 -4.79
C LYS A 30 19.12 -10.99 -4.86
N SER A 31 20.33 -10.89 -4.32
CA SER A 31 21.30 -12.00 -4.27
C SER A 31 20.95 -13.09 -3.25
N ASP A 32 20.13 -12.77 -2.23
CA ASP A 32 19.66 -13.70 -1.18
C ASP A 32 18.56 -14.67 -1.67
N GLY A 33 18.27 -14.65 -2.97
CA GLY A 33 17.25 -15.48 -3.61
C GLY A 33 15.88 -14.82 -3.67
N SER A 34 15.07 -15.27 -4.61
CA SER A 34 13.73 -14.73 -4.81
C SER A 34 12.68 -15.41 -3.93
N ILE A 35 11.66 -14.65 -3.57
CA ILE A 35 10.51 -15.09 -2.81
C ILE A 35 9.38 -15.35 -3.81
N SER A 36 9.02 -16.62 -3.97
CA SER A 36 7.96 -17.03 -4.88
C SER A 36 6.57 -16.84 -4.28
N LYS A 37 5.56 -16.73 -5.15
CA LYS A 37 4.14 -16.73 -4.76
C LYS A 37 3.78 -17.93 -3.88
N LYS A 38 4.29 -19.13 -4.19
CA LYS A 38 4.07 -20.35 -3.40
C LYS A 38 4.61 -20.22 -1.98
N ARG A 39 5.79 -19.59 -1.80
CA ARG A 39 6.36 -19.32 -0.49
C ARG A 39 5.49 -18.33 0.30
N LEU A 40 5.06 -17.24 -0.34
CA LEU A 40 4.16 -16.26 0.27
C LEU A 40 2.86 -16.91 0.77
N ILE A 41 2.22 -17.74 -0.05
CA ILE A 41 1.00 -18.49 0.34
C ILE A 41 1.27 -19.34 1.59
N LYS A 42 2.39 -20.07 1.63
CA LYS A 42 2.77 -20.89 2.80
C LYS A 42 2.96 -20.02 4.05
N GLU A 43 3.66 -18.89 3.92
CA GLU A 43 3.92 -17.97 5.04
C GLU A 43 2.62 -17.31 5.53
N PHE A 44 1.75 -16.86 4.63
CA PHE A 44 0.44 -16.30 4.98
C PHE A 44 -0.47 -17.30 5.71
N ASN A 45 -0.53 -18.55 5.25
CA ASN A 45 -1.22 -19.60 5.99
C ASN A 45 -0.59 -19.83 7.38
N SER A 46 0.74 -19.80 7.47
CA SER A 46 1.46 -20.05 8.73
C SER A 46 1.23 -18.97 9.81
N ILE A 47 0.97 -17.73 9.40
CA ILE A 47 0.61 -16.64 10.32
C ILE A 47 -0.91 -16.60 10.62
N GLY A 48 -1.68 -17.51 10.04
CA GLY A 48 -3.08 -17.75 10.38
C GLY A 48 -4.12 -17.09 9.48
N LEU A 49 -3.76 -16.60 8.29
CA LEU A 49 -4.76 -16.15 7.30
C LEU A 49 -5.63 -17.33 6.87
N LYS A 50 -6.93 -17.09 6.72
CA LYS A 50 -7.95 -18.10 6.40
C LYS A 50 -8.83 -17.65 5.24
N LYS A 51 -9.49 -18.63 4.62
CA LYS A 51 -10.54 -18.38 3.64
C LYS A 51 -11.66 -17.55 4.25
N GLY A 52 -12.12 -16.53 3.53
CA GLY A 52 -13.18 -15.62 3.99
C GLY A 52 -12.71 -14.42 4.80
N ASP A 53 -11.42 -14.29 5.10
CA ASP A 53 -10.92 -13.15 5.86
C ASP A 53 -11.18 -11.81 5.15
N LEU A 54 -11.51 -10.79 5.94
CA LEU A 54 -11.42 -9.39 5.55
C LEU A 54 -10.08 -8.84 6.04
N LEU A 55 -9.23 -8.40 5.11
CA LEU A 55 -7.88 -7.91 5.41
C LEU A 55 -7.72 -6.46 5.00
N PHE A 56 -7.33 -5.61 5.94
CA PHE A 56 -6.86 -4.25 5.65
C PHE A 56 -5.34 -4.19 5.80
N VAL A 57 -4.60 -4.07 4.69
CA VAL A 57 -3.17 -4.36 4.67
C VAL A 57 -2.32 -3.09 4.51
N HIS A 58 -1.40 -2.87 5.45
CA HIS A 58 -0.25 -1.98 5.27
C HIS A 58 0.99 -2.82 4.94
N SER A 59 1.75 -2.42 3.91
CA SER A 59 2.87 -3.23 3.44
C SER A 59 4.07 -2.40 2.97
N SER A 60 5.25 -3.03 3.04
CA SER A 60 6.49 -2.53 2.45
C SER A 60 7.09 -3.64 1.60
N LEU A 61 6.96 -3.53 0.28
CA LEU A 61 7.49 -4.53 -0.66
C LEU A 61 8.98 -4.80 -0.43
N ARG A 62 9.74 -3.75 -0.11
CA ARG A 62 11.18 -3.87 0.20
C ARG A 62 11.44 -4.69 1.46
N SER A 63 10.56 -4.64 2.46
CA SER A 63 10.71 -5.39 3.70
C SER A 63 10.40 -6.87 3.54
N ILE A 64 9.65 -7.25 2.50
CA ILE A 64 9.37 -8.65 2.18
C ILE A 64 10.63 -9.31 1.60
N GLY A 65 11.34 -8.62 0.71
CA GLY A 65 12.53 -9.12 0.03
C GLY A 65 12.41 -8.97 -1.48
N PHE A 66 13.15 -9.78 -2.24
CA PHE A 66 13.03 -9.81 -3.70
C PHE A 66 11.91 -10.77 -4.11
N VAL A 67 10.73 -10.25 -4.39
CA VAL A 67 9.54 -11.06 -4.74
C VAL A 67 9.50 -11.32 -6.25
N ASP A 68 9.30 -12.58 -6.65
CA ASP A 68 9.07 -12.94 -8.06
C ASP A 68 7.88 -12.16 -8.62
N ASN A 69 8.00 -11.55 -9.79
CA ASN A 69 6.99 -10.66 -10.40
C ASN A 69 6.58 -9.44 -9.53
N GLY A 70 7.28 -9.19 -8.42
CA GLY A 70 7.11 -8.01 -7.58
C GLY A 70 5.75 -7.93 -6.87
N PRO A 71 5.10 -6.75 -6.82
CA PRO A 71 3.93 -6.51 -5.98
C PRO A 71 2.71 -7.38 -6.32
N ILE A 72 2.53 -7.77 -7.59
CA ILE A 72 1.37 -8.55 -8.01
C ILE A 72 1.34 -9.92 -7.35
N SER A 73 2.50 -10.58 -7.19
CA SER A 73 2.60 -11.88 -6.50
C SER A 73 2.19 -11.79 -5.03
N VAL A 74 2.40 -10.65 -4.37
CA VAL A 74 1.95 -10.44 -2.99
C VAL A 74 0.43 -10.34 -2.94
N ILE A 75 -0.17 -9.57 -3.85
CA ILE A 75 -1.62 -9.40 -3.95
C ILE A 75 -2.28 -10.76 -4.24
N GLU A 76 -1.82 -11.44 -5.28
CA GLU A 76 -2.39 -12.73 -5.67
C GLU A 76 -2.18 -13.80 -4.59
N ALA A 77 -1.03 -13.82 -3.89
CA ALA A 77 -0.83 -14.77 -2.81
C ALA A 77 -1.82 -14.55 -1.65
N ILE A 78 -2.13 -13.29 -1.30
CA ILE A 78 -3.16 -13.00 -0.29
C ILE A 78 -4.53 -13.44 -0.80
N MET A 79 -4.89 -13.07 -2.03
CA MET A 79 -6.18 -13.44 -2.65
C MET A 79 -6.38 -14.96 -2.74
N ASP A 80 -5.33 -15.72 -3.08
CA ASP A 80 -5.36 -17.18 -3.14
C ASP A 80 -5.62 -17.80 -1.74
N VAL A 81 -5.10 -17.19 -0.68
CA VAL A 81 -5.28 -17.67 0.70
C VAL A 81 -6.69 -17.36 1.23
N ILE A 82 -7.15 -16.12 1.07
CA ILE A 82 -8.48 -15.70 1.56
C ILE A 82 -9.62 -16.18 0.65
N GLY A 83 -9.31 -16.54 -0.59
CA GLY A 83 -10.26 -17.10 -1.55
C GLY A 83 -11.36 -16.11 -1.99
N PRO A 84 -12.34 -16.58 -2.79
CA PRO A 84 -13.36 -15.71 -3.39
C PRO A 84 -14.36 -15.13 -2.38
N THR A 85 -14.45 -15.71 -1.17
CA THR A 85 -15.30 -15.22 -0.10
C THR A 85 -14.58 -14.20 0.80
N GLY A 86 -13.26 -14.04 0.65
CA GLY A 86 -12.48 -13.05 1.38
C GLY A 86 -12.53 -11.67 0.73
N THR A 87 -12.18 -10.64 1.50
CA THR A 87 -12.06 -9.26 1.00
C THR A 87 -10.69 -8.71 1.34
N LEU A 88 -9.99 -8.16 0.36
CA LEU A 88 -8.70 -7.50 0.53
C LEU A 88 -8.86 -6.00 0.32
N ALA A 89 -8.39 -5.20 1.28
CA ALA A 89 -8.41 -3.76 1.26
C ALA A 89 -7.02 -3.18 1.55
N PHE A 90 -6.74 -2.03 0.93
CA PHE A 90 -5.52 -1.26 1.13
C PHE A 90 -5.84 0.22 1.31
N PRO A 91 -5.08 0.94 2.16
CA PRO A 91 -5.02 2.39 2.05
C PRO A 91 -4.44 2.77 0.68
N THR A 92 -5.09 3.72 0.01
CA THR A 92 -4.65 4.27 -1.27
C THR A 92 -4.58 5.78 -1.18
N PHE A 93 -3.91 6.28 -0.14
CA PHE A 93 -3.84 7.71 0.12
C PHE A 93 -3.23 8.45 -1.06
N SER A 94 -3.75 9.64 -1.34
CA SER A 94 -3.29 10.52 -2.42
C SER A 94 -2.80 11.83 -1.81
N ILE A 95 -1.72 11.73 -1.03
CA ILE A 95 -1.15 12.86 -0.27
C ILE A 95 0.20 13.27 -0.88
N ASP A 96 0.32 14.53 -1.31
CA ASP A 96 1.58 15.16 -1.69
C ASP A 96 2.24 15.84 -0.47
N LYS A 97 3.26 15.19 0.08
CA LYS A 97 4.03 15.58 1.29
C LYS A 97 3.20 15.66 2.58
N THR A 98 2.16 16.49 2.61
CA THR A 98 1.25 16.69 3.74
C THR A 98 -0.19 16.81 3.23
N MET A 99 -1.16 16.53 4.10
CA MET A 99 -2.57 16.77 3.78
C MET A 99 -2.83 18.22 3.42
N GLU A 100 -2.26 19.15 4.19
CA GLU A 100 -2.36 20.59 3.96
C GLU A 100 -1.85 20.98 2.56
N ASN A 101 -0.68 20.50 2.14
CA ASN A 101 -0.15 20.77 0.80
C ASN A 101 -1.09 20.24 -0.29
N THR A 102 -1.66 19.06 -0.06
CA THR A 102 -2.59 18.43 -1.01
C THR A 102 -3.87 19.26 -1.15
N LEU A 103 -4.45 19.68 -0.03
CA LEU A 103 -5.72 20.40 0.01
C LEU A 103 -5.59 21.88 -0.39
N ASN A 104 -4.43 22.49 -0.17
CA ASN A 104 -4.14 23.85 -0.61
C ASN A 104 -3.79 23.95 -2.10
N ASN A 105 -3.55 22.81 -2.77
CA ASN A 105 -3.34 22.78 -4.20
C ASN A 105 -4.67 22.93 -4.95
N LYS A 106 -4.93 24.11 -5.51
CA LYS A 106 -6.16 24.40 -6.25
C LYS A 106 -6.33 23.59 -7.54
N GLU A 107 -5.27 23.02 -8.07
CA GLU A 107 -5.31 22.15 -9.26
C GLU A 107 -5.59 20.68 -8.89
N TYR A 108 -5.61 20.36 -7.59
CA TYR A 108 -5.83 18.99 -7.14
C TYR A 108 -7.29 18.60 -7.27
N ILE A 109 -7.58 17.74 -8.24
CA ILE A 109 -8.87 17.07 -8.41
C ILE A 109 -8.64 15.58 -8.20
N PHE A 110 -9.27 15.03 -7.17
CA PHE A 110 -9.23 13.59 -6.92
C PHE A 110 -10.19 12.85 -7.87
N ASP A 111 -9.67 11.85 -8.54
CA ASP A 111 -10.42 10.86 -9.31
C ASP A 111 -9.96 9.47 -8.86
N PRO A 112 -10.86 8.63 -8.30
CA PRO A 112 -10.52 7.28 -7.86
C PRO A 112 -9.81 6.44 -8.93
N LYS A 113 -10.12 6.65 -10.21
CA LYS A 113 -9.55 5.89 -11.33
C LYS A 113 -8.13 6.33 -11.67
N THR A 114 -7.89 7.64 -11.73
CA THR A 114 -6.65 8.18 -12.28
C THR A 114 -5.64 8.63 -11.21
N THR A 115 -6.09 9.19 -10.08
CA THR A 115 -5.20 9.74 -9.05
C THR A 115 -4.33 8.63 -8.43
N PRO A 116 -2.99 8.76 -8.41
CA PRO A 116 -2.11 7.72 -7.87
C PRO A 116 -2.19 7.59 -6.36
N SER A 117 -1.90 6.38 -5.87
CA SER A 117 -1.62 6.14 -4.46
C SER A 117 -0.17 6.52 -4.14
N THR A 118 0.05 7.19 -3.02
CA THR A 118 1.38 7.62 -2.55
C THR A 118 1.94 6.73 -1.43
N VAL A 119 1.22 5.69 -1.02
CA VAL A 119 1.52 4.86 0.17
C VAL A 119 2.04 3.45 -0.14
N GLY A 120 2.59 3.22 -1.33
CA GLY A 120 3.35 2.00 -1.62
C GLY A 120 3.09 1.43 -3.01
N LYS A 121 4.02 0.60 -3.48
CA LYS A 121 3.94 0.01 -4.82
C LYS A 121 2.85 -1.06 -4.92
N ILE A 122 2.63 -1.82 -3.84
CA ILE A 122 1.55 -2.82 -3.76
C ILE A 122 0.19 -2.14 -3.90
N THR A 123 -0.05 -1.05 -3.15
CA THR A 123 -1.33 -0.33 -3.18
C THR A 123 -1.60 0.33 -4.53
N GLU A 124 -0.56 0.88 -5.17
CA GLU A 124 -0.65 1.45 -6.52
C GLU A 124 -0.93 0.41 -7.62
N VAL A 125 -0.39 -0.80 -7.49
CA VAL A 125 -0.72 -1.91 -8.41
C VAL A 125 -2.12 -2.43 -8.13
N PHE A 126 -2.46 -2.63 -6.86
CA PHE A 126 -3.77 -3.14 -6.44
C PHE A 126 -4.91 -2.26 -6.96
N ARG A 127 -4.86 -0.93 -6.76
CA ARG A 127 -5.94 -0.02 -7.19
C ARG A 127 -6.23 -0.03 -8.70
N LYS A 128 -5.31 -0.58 -9.50
CA LYS A 128 -5.40 -0.63 -10.97
C LYS A 128 -5.91 -1.99 -11.48
N LEU A 129 -6.08 -2.97 -10.60
CA LEU A 129 -6.59 -4.27 -11.00
C LEU A 129 -8.08 -4.17 -11.38
N PRO A 130 -8.57 -5.04 -12.27
CA PRO A 130 -9.99 -5.16 -12.56
C PRO A 130 -10.80 -5.40 -11.28
N ASP A 131 -12.03 -4.90 -11.28
CA ASP A 131 -13.04 -5.09 -10.21
C ASP A 131 -12.69 -4.51 -8.84
N VAL A 132 -11.51 -3.91 -8.68
CA VAL A 132 -11.14 -3.17 -7.47
C VAL A 132 -11.97 -1.89 -7.36
N LYS A 133 -12.71 -1.75 -6.26
CA LYS A 133 -13.46 -0.54 -5.93
C LYS A 133 -12.55 0.39 -5.12
N ARG A 134 -12.70 1.70 -5.29
CA ARG A 134 -11.96 2.71 -4.52
C ARG A 134 -12.89 3.81 -4.05
N SER A 135 -12.82 4.13 -2.78
CA SER A 135 -13.64 5.18 -2.17
C SER A 135 -13.25 6.57 -2.68
N VAL A 136 -14.21 7.50 -2.68
CA VAL A 136 -14.05 8.85 -3.26
C VAL A 136 -13.33 9.87 -2.37
N HIS A 137 -12.75 9.47 -1.24
CA HIS A 137 -12.11 10.40 -0.32
C HIS A 137 -10.81 11.00 -0.89
N PRO A 138 -10.67 12.35 -0.99
CA PRO A 138 -9.60 12.99 -1.76
C PRO A 138 -8.19 12.73 -1.22
N THR A 139 -8.00 12.57 0.09
CA THR A 139 -6.68 12.30 0.69
C THR A 139 -6.51 10.87 1.21
N HIS A 140 -7.57 10.29 1.80
CA HIS A 140 -7.52 9.03 2.55
C HIS A 140 -8.21 7.85 1.87
N SER A 141 -8.43 7.90 0.54
CA SER A 141 -9.16 6.83 -0.14
C SER A 141 -8.63 5.42 0.15
N VAL A 142 -9.54 4.45 0.23
CA VAL A 142 -9.26 3.01 0.38
C VAL A 142 -9.68 2.31 -0.89
N ALA A 143 -8.87 1.33 -1.33
CA ALA A 143 -9.23 0.42 -2.40
C ALA A 143 -9.53 -0.96 -1.82
N ALA A 144 -10.53 -1.65 -2.34
CA ALA A 144 -10.96 -2.97 -1.87
C ALA A 144 -11.40 -3.89 -3.02
N LEU A 145 -11.21 -5.20 -2.83
CA LEU A 145 -11.63 -6.27 -3.75
C LEU A 145 -12.23 -7.43 -2.95
N GLY A 146 -13.36 -7.95 -3.40
CA GLY A 146 -14.09 -9.05 -2.75
C GLY A 146 -15.52 -8.66 -2.36
N PRO A 147 -16.26 -9.56 -1.67
CA PRO A 147 -17.69 -9.38 -1.38
C PRO A 147 -18.04 -8.11 -0.59
N LEU A 148 -17.13 -7.61 0.25
CA LEU A 148 -17.36 -6.41 1.06
C LEU A 148 -16.80 -5.13 0.43
N ALA A 149 -16.18 -5.20 -0.76
CA ALA A 149 -15.50 -4.06 -1.37
C ALA A 149 -16.42 -2.85 -1.58
N GLU A 150 -17.67 -3.09 -1.98
CA GLU A 150 -18.67 -2.04 -2.17
C GLU A 150 -19.04 -1.35 -0.86
N LYS A 151 -19.38 -2.15 0.14
CA LYS A 151 -19.71 -1.66 1.48
C LYS A 151 -18.58 -0.80 2.05
N LEU A 152 -17.33 -1.24 1.91
CA LEU A 152 -16.16 -0.52 2.43
C LEU A 152 -15.88 0.79 1.68
N THR A 153 -16.30 0.96 0.43
CA THR A 153 -15.83 2.07 -0.41
C THR A 153 -16.90 3.12 -0.71
N ASN A 154 -18.18 2.81 -0.51
CA ASN A 154 -19.27 3.71 -0.90
C ASN A 154 -19.59 4.83 0.10
N THR A 155 -19.29 4.68 1.40
CA THR A 155 -19.80 5.58 2.47
C THR A 155 -18.74 6.53 3.03
N HIS A 156 -17.55 6.57 2.43
CA HIS A 156 -16.36 7.23 3.00
C HIS A 156 -16.46 8.78 3.10
N LEU A 157 -17.53 9.41 2.62
CA LEU A 157 -17.75 10.85 2.75
C LEU A 157 -18.92 11.20 3.68
N ASP A 158 -19.66 10.21 4.18
CA ASP A 158 -20.96 10.44 4.82
C ASP A 158 -20.84 11.17 6.16
N ASP A 159 -19.74 10.94 6.89
CA ASP A 159 -19.53 11.51 8.23
C ASP A 159 -18.72 12.81 8.24
N GLY A 160 -18.26 13.30 7.08
CA GLY A 160 -17.40 14.48 6.99
C GLY A 160 -16.01 14.33 7.64
N THR A 161 -15.62 13.12 8.07
CA THR A 161 -14.29 12.81 8.59
C THR A 161 -13.68 11.62 7.86
N ASN A 162 -12.35 11.58 7.79
CA ASN A 162 -11.61 10.54 7.08
C ASN A 162 -11.64 9.18 7.80
N PHE A 163 -12.07 9.13 9.07
CA PHE A 163 -11.99 7.96 9.95
C PHE A 163 -13.25 7.82 10.83
N GLY A 164 -14.41 8.25 10.31
CA GLY A 164 -15.71 8.11 10.99
C GLY A 164 -16.27 6.68 10.94
N GLU A 165 -17.43 6.47 11.54
CA GLU A 165 -18.17 5.19 11.55
C GLU A 165 -18.53 4.71 10.12
N SER A 166 -18.82 5.64 9.22
CA SER A 166 -19.11 5.40 7.81
C SER A 166 -17.84 5.28 6.96
N SER A 167 -16.65 5.48 7.55
CA SER A 167 -15.39 5.27 6.84
C SER A 167 -15.09 3.76 6.69
N PRO A 168 -14.19 3.37 5.77
CA PRO A 168 -13.74 1.97 5.65
C PRO A 168 -13.09 1.38 6.92
N LEU A 169 -12.82 2.21 7.94
CA LEU A 169 -12.20 1.85 9.21
C LEU A 169 -13.14 1.96 10.41
N GLY A 170 -14.41 2.34 10.19
CA GLY A 170 -15.46 2.44 11.19
C GLY A 170 -16.20 1.13 11.46
#